data_AF-A0A524HXA0-F1
#
_entry.id   AF-A0A524HXA0-F1
#
_cell.length_a   1.000
_cell.length_b   1.000
_cell.length_c   1.000
_cell.angle_alpha   90.00
_cell.angle_beta   90.00
_cell.angle_gamma   90.00
#
_symmetry.space_group_name_H-M   'P 1'
#
loop_
_entity.id
_entity.type
_entity.pdbx_description
1 polymer ?
#
loop_
_entity_poly.entity_id
_entity_poly.type
_entity_poly.pdbx_seq_one_letter_code
_entity_poly.pdbx_strand_id
1 'polypeptide(L)'
;MKLNRSIVVCLIVLAAAAVPAVAQETESAVPELTAFHEVIYPIWHTAYPDKDIAMLKSLVPQVNELAAKVFAAQLPGILRDKQAKYDAGLAEFRKSVEAYNAAAKGADDKAMLDAAEVLHAKYEMLVRILRPVLKEMDDFHKVLYVVFHKDLPDKKWDNIRAAAPELKAKAEAVTLAKLSTRLEPKAEMFKAAAAELVKAASALAAIDPKAEGGAIEQAVLKLHTRYQDLEKIFD
;
A
#
# COMPACT_ATOMS: atom_id res chain seq x y z
N MET A 1 -3.14 -33.22 59.68
CA MET A 1 -2.44 -31.98 59.28
C MET A 1 -2.61 -31.82 57.78
N LYS A 2 -3.41 -30.84 57.35
CA LYS A 2 -3.63 -30.50 55.94
C LYS A 2 -2.43 -29.71 55.44
N LEU A 3 -1.80 -30.13 54.34
CA LEU A 3 -1.04 -29.20 53.49
C LEU A 3 -1.51 -29.33 52.04
N ASN A 4 -1.92 -28.18 51.53
CA ASN A 4 -2.45 -27.87 50.21
C ASN A 4 -1.32 -27.41 49.29
N ARG A 5 -1.60 -27.41 47.97
CA ARG A 5 -0.90 -26.73 46.84
C ARG A 5 0.29 -27.52 46.27
N SER A 6 0.43 -27.70 44.96
CA SER A 6 0.30 -26.66 43.93
C SER A 6 -0.19 -27.20 42.58
N ILE A 7 -1.10 -26.42 41.96
CA ILE A 7 -1.51 -26.52 40.57
C ILE A 7 -0.40 -25.91 39.71
N VAL A 8 0.13 -26.67 38.74
CA VAL A 8 0.99 -26.13 37.68
C VAL A 8 0.08 -25.66 36.55
N VAL A 9 -0.10 -24.35 36.43
CA VAL A 9 -0.71 -23.74 35.24
C VAL A 9 0.38 -23.64 34.18
N CYS A 10 0.29 -24.46 33.14
CA CYS A 10 1.12 -24.34 31.96
C CYS A 10 0.54 -23.22 31.08
N LEU A 11 1.11 -22.03 31.18
CA LEU A 11 0.80 -20.89 30.33
C LEU A 11 1.53 -21.12 28.99
N ILE A 12 0.82 -21.67 28.01
CA ILE A 12 1.29 -21.72 26.62
C ILE A 12 1.17 -20.29 26.08
N VAL A 13 2.31 -19.65 25.90
CA VAL A 13 2.45 -18.36 25.21
C VAL A 13 2.09 -18.58 23.74
N LEU A 14 0.94 -18.08 23.31
CA LEU A 14 0.64 -17.90 21.89
C LEU A 14 1.50 -16.73 21.36
N ALA A 15 2.71 -17.02 20.91
CA ALA A 15 3.50 -16.09 20.10
C ALA A 15 3.07 -16.26 18.63
N ALA A 16 1.95 -15.63 18.24
CA ALA A 16 1.51 -15.58 16.86
C ALA A 16 1.72 -14.16 16.31
N ALA A 17 2.74 -14.04 15.44
CA ALA A 17 2.94 -13.02 14.41
C ALA A 17 2.90 -11.53 14.83
N ALA A 18 3.92 -11.07 15.55
CA ALA A 18 4.35 -9.68 15.40
C ALA A 18 5.22 -9.60 14.14
N VAL A 19 4.64 -9.18 13.02
CA VAL A 19 5.45 -8.65 11.90
C VAL A 19 6.30 -7.53 12.51
N PRO A 20 7.64 -7.53 12.39
CA PRO A 20 8.43 -6.48 13.02
C PRO A 20 7.91 -5.13 12.55
N ALA A 21 7.57 -4.22 13.48
CA ALA A 21 6.91 -2.95 13.17
C ALA A 21 7.61 -2.17 12.04
N VAL A 22 8.94 -2.34 11.89
CA VAL A 22 9.73 -1.78 10.80
C VAL A 22 9.33 -2.28 9.41
N ALA A 23 9.01 -3.57 9.27
CA ALA A 23 8.57 -4.15 8.00
C ALA A 23 7.17 -3.67 7.61
N GLN A 24 6.28 -3.47 8.58
CA GLN A 24 4.96 -2.89 8.32
C GLN A 24 5.07 -1.46 7.79
N GLU A 25 6.03 -0.66 8.29
CA GLU A 25 6.22 0.74 7.83
C GLU A 25 6.70 0.87 6.38
N THR A 26 7.38 -0.13 5.83
CA THR A 26 8.01 -0.07 4.49
C THR A 26 7.31 -0.91 3.43
N GLU A 27 6.27 -1.66 3.80
CA GLU A 27 5.51 -2.44 2.82
C GLU A 27 4.33 -1.62 2.30
N SER A 28 4.26 -1.45 0.96
CA SER A 28 3.18 -0.76 0.26
C SER A 28 1.91 -1.61 0.18
N ALA A 29 1.46 -2.15 1.31
CA ALA A 29 0.33 -3.06 1.40
C ALA A 29 -0.52 -2.79 2.64
N VAL A 30 -1.83 -3.05 2.50
CA VAL A 30 -2.80 -3.05 3.60
C VAL A 30 -3.42 -4.45 3.65
N PRO A 31 -2.99 -5.33 4.58
CA PRO A 31 -3.44 -6.71 4.66
C PRO A 31 -4.96 -6.85 4.74
N GLU A 32 -5.63 -5.94 5.44
CA GLU A 32 -7.09 -5.94 5.60
C GLU A 32 -7.81 -5.74 4.26
N LEU A 33 -7.26 -4.89 3.38
CA LEU A 33 -7.80 -4.70 2.04
C LEU A 33 -7.57 -5.93 1.15
N THR A 34 -6.45 -6.65 1.36
CA THR A 34 -6.22 -7.93 0.68
C THR A 34 -7.20 -8.99 1.19
N ALA A 35 -7.43 -9.07 2.50
CA ALA A 35 -8.40 -9.99 3.10
C ALA A 35 -9.84 -9.71 2.65
N PHE A 36 -10.22 -8.44 2.42
CA PHE A 36 -11.54 -8.12 1.87
C PHE A 36 -11.79 -8.74 0.49
N HIS A 37 -10.74 -9.09 -0.27
CA HIS A 37 -10.89 -9.83 -1.52
C HIS A 37 -11.55 -11.21 -1.32
N GLU A 38 -11.42 -11.83 -0.14
CA GLU A 38 -12.00 -13.15 0.16
C GLU A 38 -13.52 -13.17 0.02
N VAL A 39 -14.21 -12.07 0.33
CA VAL A 39 -15.66 -11.93 0.13
C VAL A 39 -16.02 -11.31 -1.22
N ILE A 40 -15.17 -10.42 -1.75
CA ILE A 40 -15.37 -9.86 -3.09
C ILE A 40 -15.27 -10.92 -4.17
N TYR A 41 -14.34 -11.87 -4.05
CA TYR A 41 -14.14 -12.90 -5.06
C TYR A 41 -15.41 -13.72 -5.34
N PRO A 42 -16.08 -14.35 -4.35
CA PRO A 42 -17.32 -15.07 -4.60
C PRO A 42 -18.49 -14.14 -4.99
N ILE A 43 -18.53 -12.88 -4.54
CA ILE A 43 -19.52 -11.90 -5.02
C ILE A 43 -19.36 -11.68 -6.52
N TRP A 44 -18.14 -11.36 -6.98
CA TRP A 44 -17.89 -10.86 -8.33
C TRP A 44 -17.65 -11.95 -9.37
N HIS A 45 -17.03 -13.07 -8.98
CA HIS A 45 -16.68 -14.16 -9.89
C HIS A 45 -17.67 -15.34 -9.86
N THR A 46 -18.71 -15.27 -9.02
CA THR A 46 -19.73 -16.34 -8.93
C THR A 46 -21.13 -15.76 -8.82
N ALA A 47 -21.48 -15.14 -7.69
CA ALA A 47 -22.86 -14.78 -7.41
C ALA A 47 -23.42 -13.69 -8.35
N TYR A 48 -22.63 -12.66 -8.69
CA TYR A 48 -23.06 -11.58 -9.57
C TYR A 48 -23.26 -12.05 -11.04
N PRO A 49 -22.32 -12.76 -11.68
CA PRO A 49 -22.53 -13.33 -13.02
C PRO A 49 -23.75 -14.25 -13.11
N ASP A 50 -23.96 -15.10 -12.11
CA ASP A 50 -25.07 -16.06 -12.04
C ASP A 50 -26.40 -15.41 -11.62
N LYS A 51 -26.36 -14.14 -11.19
CA LYS A 51 -27.46 -13.41 -10.57
C LYS A 51 -28.05 -14.16 -9.36
N ASP A 52 -27.20 -14.84 -8.59
CA ASP A 52 -27.58 -15.54 -7.37
C ASP A 52 -27.80 -14.56 -6.21
N ILE A 53 -29.01 -14.02 -6.15
CA ILE A 53 -29.42 -13.05 -5.13
C ILE A 53 -29.36 -13.65 -3.73
N ALA A 54 -29.65 -14.95 -3.58
CA ALA A 54 -29.61 -15.62 -2.29
C ALA A 54 -28.17 -15.68 -1.76
N MET A 55 -27.21 -16.03 -2.62
CA MET A 55 -25.79 -16.04 -2.29
C MET A 55 -25.30 -14.62 -1.97
N LEU A 56 -25.61 -13.61 -2.78
CA LEU A 56 -25.25 -12.21 -2.51
C LEU A 56 -25.72 -11.77 -1.11
N LYS A 57 -26.97 -12.06 -0.76
CA LYS A 57 -27.54 -11.75 0.56
C LYS A 57 -26.84 -12.54 1.68
N SER A 58 -26.48 -13.80 1.43
CA SER A 58 -25.81 -14.65 2.43
C SER A 58 -24.41 -14.17 2.82
N LEU A 59 -23.73 -13.41 1.95
CA LEU A 59 -22.38 -12.91 2.16
C LEU A 59 -22.31 -11.63 3.01
N VAL A 60 -23.46 -11.01 3.32
CA VAL A 60 -23.55 -9.78 4.12
C VAL A 60 -22.77 -9.84 5.45
N PRO A 61 -22.84 -10.91 6.26
CA PRO A 61 -22.08 -10.98 7.51
C PRO A 61 -20.57 -10.87 7.27
N GLN A 62 -20.04 -11.56 6.26
CA GLN A 62 -18.61 -11.55 5.93
C GLN A 62 -18.18 -10.19 5.35
N VAL A 63 -19.02 -9.57 4.50
CA VAL A 63 -18.81 -8.18 4.03
C VAL A 63 -18.66 -7.24 5.23
N ASN A 64 -19.55 -7.32 6.21
CA ASN A 64 -19.51 -6.44 7.37
C ASN A 64 -18.29 -6.68 8.26
N GLU A 65 -17.93 -7.94 8.51
CA GLU A 65 -16.76 -8.29 9.30
C GLU A 65 -15.47 -7.76 8.66
N LEU A 66 -15.24 -8.03 7.38
CA LEU A 66 -14.02 -7.64 6.69
C LEU A 66 -13.98 -6.13 6.43
N ALA A 67 -15.11 -5.49 6.12
CA ALA A 67 -15.17 -4.03 5.94
C ALA A 67 -14.80 -3.29 7.23
N ALA A 68 -15.24 -3.78 8.40
CA ALA A 68 -14.86 -3.20 9.68
C ALA A 68 -13.35 -3.20 9.90
N LYS A 69 -12.64 -4.28 9.49
CA LYS A 69 -11.18 -4.36 9.54
C LYS A 69 -10.54 -3.32 8.61
N VAL A 70 -11.04 -3.20 7.37
CA VAL A 70 -10.56 -2.17 6.42
C VAL A 70 -10.77 -0.75 6.96
N PHE A 71 -11.89 -0.48 7.63
CA PHE A 71 -12.16 0.83 8.22
C PHE A 71 -11.25 1.19 9.39
N ALA A 72 -10.75 0.19 10.12
CA ALA A 72 -9.84 0.37 11.25
C ALA A 72 -8.36 0.36 10.83
N ALA A 73 -8.05 -0.12 9.63
CA ALA A 73 -6.69 -0.24 9.13
C ALA A 73 -6.03 1.14 8.97
N GLN A 74 -4.81 1.26 9.48
CA GLN A 74 -3.97 2.43 9.28
C GLN A 74 -3.07 2.20 8.07
N LEU A 75 -2.83 3.26 7.29
CA LEU A 75 -1.85 3.16 6.23
C LEU A 75 -0.45 3.03 6.85
N PRO A 76 0.39 2.12 6.32
CA PRO A 76 1.79 2.07 6.68
C PRO A 76 2.48 3.38 6.30
N GLY A 77 3.55 3.72 7.01
CA GLY A 77 4.26 5.00 6.82
C GLY A 77 4.67 5.29 5.38
N ILE A 78 5.07 4.28 4.59
CA ILE A 78 5.41 4.42 3.17
C ILE A 78 4.23 4.88 2.29
N LEU A 79 2.99 4.70 2.74
CA LEU A 79 1.78 5.13 2.03
C LEU A 79 1.19 6.44 2.56
N ARG A 80 1.89 7.14 3.48
CA ARG A 80 1.38 8.37 4.12
C ARG A 80 0.97 9.45 3.11
N ASP A 81 1.71 9.60 2.02
CA ASP A 81 1.41 10.61 0.99
C ASP A 81 0.09 10.31 0.25
N LYS A 82 -0.43 9.09 0.36
CA LYS A 82 -1.72 8.68 -0.21
C LYS A 82 -2.89 8.82 0.76
N GLN A 83 -2.66 9.23 2.01
CA GLN A 83 -3.67 9.24 3.07
C GLN A 83 -4.94 10.01 2.67
N ALA A 84 -4.82 11.22 2.15
CA ALA A 84 -5.99 12.02 1.77
C ALA A 84 -6.85 11.36 0.68
N LYS A 85 -6.20 10.74 -0.32
CA LYS A 85 -6.90 10.02 -1.40
C LYS A 85 -7.52 8.72 -0.89
N TYR A 86 -6.80 8.01 0.00
CA TYR A 86 -7.30 6.81 0.64
C TYR A 86 -8.51 7.10 1.53
N ASP A 87 -8.48 8.16 2.35
CA ASP A 87 -9.59 8.56 3.23
C ASP A 87 -10.85 8.89 2.43
N ALA A 88 -10.70 9.64 1.33
CA ALA A 88 -11.80 9.92 0.42
C ALA A 88 -12.36 8.63 -0.20
N GLY A 89 -11.48 7.73 -0.64
CA GLY A 89 -11.88 6.42 -1.17
C GLY A 89 -12.57 5.54 -0.12
N LEU A 90 -12.11 5.59 1.13
CA LEU A 90 -12.61 4.79 2.25
C LEU A 90 -14.02 5.24 2.64
N ALA A 91 -14.29 6.55 2.58
CA ALA A 91 -15.62 7.10 2.76
C ALA A 91 -16.61 6.60 1.69
N GLU A 92 -16.18 6.56 0.42
CA GLU A 92 -17.00 6.04 -0.68
C GLU A 92 -17.20 4.52 -0.59
N PHE A 93 -16.18 3.78 -0.18
CA PHE A 93 -16.28 2.35 0.09
C PHE A 93 -17.26 2.07 1.24
N ARG A 94 -17.21 2.85 2.33
CA ARG A 94 -18.18 2.73 3.43
C ARG A 94 -19.63 2.90 2.96
N LYS A 95 -19.91 3.92 2.14
CA LYS A 95 -21.23 4.11 1.53
C LYS A 95 -21.66 2.91 0.68
N SER A 96 -20.74 2.29 -0.06
CA SER A 96 -21.05 1.10 -0.85
C SER A 96 -21.40 -0.11 0.01
N VAL A 97 -20.73 -0.30 1.15
CA VAL A 97 -21.07 -1.35 2.13
C VAL A 97 -22.45 -1.10 2.73
N GLU A 98 -22.77 0.15 3.08
CA GLU A 98 -24.11 0.52 3.57
C GLU A 98 -25.21 0.26 2.53
N ALA A 99 -24.96 0.61 1.26
CA ALA A 99 -25.87 0.35 0.16
C ALA A 99 -26.09 -1.16 -0.09
N TYR A 100 -25.01 -1.97 -0.06
CA TYR A 100 -25.08 -3.42 -0.16
C TYR A 100 -25.94 -4.03 0.95
N ASN A 101 -25.73 -3.59 2.19
CA ASN A 101 -26.53 -4.00 3.34
C ASN A 101 -28.01 -3.61 3.22
N ALA A 102 -28.31 -2.43 2.69
CA ALA A 102 -29.67 -1.96 2.50
C ALA A 102 -30.39 -2.77 1.42
N ALA A 103 -29.73 -2.98 0.27
CA ALA A 103 -30.28 -3.77 -0.83
C ALA A 103 -30.55 -5.22 -0.41
N ALA A 104 -29.67 -5.82 0.40
CA ALA A 104 -29.83 -7.19 0.87
C ALA A 104 -31.08 -7.42 1.74
N LYS A 105 -31.58 -6.38 2.40
CA LYS A 105 -32.82 -6.42 3.21
C LYS A 105 -34.09 -6.29 2.35
N GLY A 106 -33.96 -5.77 1.14
CA GLY A 106 -35.06 -5.56 0.21
C GLY A 106 -35.41 -6.80 -0.61
N ALA A 107 -36.49 -6.69 -1.38
CA ALA A 107 -36.92 -7.69 -2.36
C ALA A 107 -36.56 -7.31 -3.81
N ASP A 108 -35.86 -6.19 -4.01
CA ASP A 108 -35.46 -5.72 -5.34
C ASP A 108 -34.11 -6.35 -5.73
N ASP A 109 -34.19 -7.37 -6.58
CA ASP A 109 -33.03 -8.10 -7.09
C ASP A 109 -32.10 -7.22 -7.93
N LYS A 110 -32.66 -6.24 -8.67
CA LYS A 110 -31.84 -5.30 -9.44
C LYS A 110 -31.05 -4.40 -8.49
N ALA A 111 -31.67 -3.90 -7.44
CA ALA A 111 -30.98 -3.11 -6.43
C ALA A 111 -29.84 -3.89 -5.76
N MET A 112 -30.02 -5.21 -5.55
CA MET A 112 -28.96 -6.07 -5.00
C MET A 112 -27.77 -6.20 -5.96
N LEU A 113 -28.03 -6.41 -7.25
CA LEU A 113 -26.98 -6.50 -8.27
C LEU A 113 -26.25 -5.15 -8.42
N ASP A 114 -26.98 -4.06 -8.56
CA ASP A 114 -26.39 -2.71 -8.66
C ASP A 114 -25.49 -2.41 -7.44
N ALA A 115 -25.94 -2.78 -6.23
CA ALA A 115 -25.15 -2.57 -5.02
C ALA A 115 -23.90 -3.47 -4.95
N ALA A 116 -23.96 -4.71 -5.45
CA ALA A 116 -22.81 -5.61 -5.54
C ALA A 116 -21.73 -5.09 -6.51
N GLU A 117 -22.15 -4.56 -7.66
CA GLU A 117 -21.24 -3.93 -8.63
C GLU A 117 -20.56 -2.69 -8.02
N VAL A 118 -21.33 -1.82 -7.36
CA VAL A 118 -20.79 -0.63 -6.70
C VAL A 118 -19.82 -1.02 -5.59
N LEU A 119 -20.12 -2.04 -4.78
CA LEU A 119 -19.22 -2.53 -3.74
C LEU A 119 -17.88 -2.99 -4.34
N HIS A 120 -17.92 -3.80 -5.40
CA HIS A 120 -16.72 -4.23 -6.11
C HIS A 120 -15.93 -3.05 -6.69
N ALA A 121 -16.60 -2.11 -7.37
CA ALA A 121 -15.95 -0.96 -7.98
C ALA A 121 -15.25 -0.06 -6.94
N LYS A 122 -15.87 0.19 -5.79
CA LYS A 122 -15.26 1.00 -4.71
C LYS A 122 -14.13 0.27 -4.00
N TYR A 123 -14.24 -1.05 -3.82
CA TYR A 123 -13.14 -1.87 -3.37
C TYR A 123 -11.94 -1.79 -4.32
N GLU A 124 -12.16 -1.98 -5.62
CA GLU A 124 -11.10 -1.93 -6.63
C GLU A 124 -10.43 -0.55 -6.67
N MET A 125 -11.21 0.52 -6.51
CA MET A 125 -10.68 1.88 -6.42
C MET A 125 -9.71 2.04 -5.24
N LEU A 126 -10.03 1.51 -4.06
CA LEU A 126 -9.12 1.50 -2.91
C LEU A 126 -7.83 0.74 -3.22
N VAL A 127 -7.94 -0.45 -3.81
CA VAL A 127 -6.77 -1.25 -4.20
C VAL A 127 -5.90 -0.46 -5.18
N ARG A 128 -6.50 0.21 -6.16
CA ARG A 128 -5.78 1.03 -7.16
C ARG A 128 -5.11 2.26 -6.56
N ILE A 129 -5.65 2.85 -5.49
CA ILE A 129 -5.00 3.98 -4.80
C ILE A 129 -3.67 3.52 -4.18
N LEU A 130 -3.66 2.35 -3.54
CA LEU A 130 -2.50 1.85 -2.80
C LEU A 130 -1.48 1.14 -3.69
N ARG A 131 -1.94 0.45 -4.73
CA ARG A 131 -1.06 -0.36 -5.59
C ARG A 131 -0.03 0.52 -6.27
N PRO A 132 1.27 0.19 -6.19
CA PRO A 132 2.29 0.91 -6.93
C PRO A 132 2.05 0.75 -8.44
N VAL A 133 2.27 1.83 -9.17
CA VAL A 133 2.04 1.85 -10.63
C VAL A 133 3.03 0.92 -11.34
N LEU A 134 4.28 0.90 -10.86
CA LEU A 134 5.36 0.04 -11.32
C LEU A 134 6.06 -0.59 -10.12
N LYS A 135 6.46 -1.85 -10.24
CA LYS A 135 7.17 -2.57 -9.16
C LYS A 135 8.52 -1.92 -8.88
N GLU A 136 9.22 -1.47 -9.92
CA GLU A 136 10.55 -0.86 -9.83
C GLU A 136 10.51 0.46 -9.05
N MET A 137 9.42 1.23 -9.20
CA MET A 137 9.21 2.46 -8.43
C MET A 137 8.94 2.16 -6.94
N ASP A 138 8.19 1.10 -6.64
CA ASP A 138 7.96 0.65 -5.27
C ASP A 138 9.26 0.17 -4.61
N ASP A 139 10.01 -0.70 -5.32
CA ASP A 139 11.29 -1.21 -4.85
C ASP A 139 12.29 -0.08 -4.54
N PHE A 140 12.31 0.96 -5.39
CA PHE A 140 13.10 2.16 -5.17
C PHE A 140 12.60 2.95 -3.95
N HIS A 141 11.29 3.17 -3.83
CA HIS A 141 10.69 3.91 -2.72
C HIS A 141 10.96 3.27 -1.38
N LYS A 142 10.93 1.93 -1.27
CA LYS A 142 11.22 1.22 -0.03
C LYS A 142 12.58 1.61 0.57
N VAL A 143 13.60 1.74 -0.28
CA VAL A 143 14.94 2.18 0.17
C VAL A 143 14.95 3.67 0.45
N LEU A 144 14.40 4.49 -0.46
CA LEU A 144 14.37 5.94 -0.31
C LEU A 144 13.61 6.36 0.95
N TYR A 145 12.52 5.66 1.28
CA TYR A 145 11.69 5.92 2.45
C TYR A 145 12.52 5.82 3.73
N VAL A 146 13.33 4.76 3.88
CA VAL A 146 14.21 4.62 5.04
C VAL A 146 15.25 5.73 5.07
N VAL A 147 15.90 6.00 3.92
CA VAL A 147 16.91 7.07 3.80
C VAL A 147 16.33 8.44 4.17
N PHE A 148 15.15 8.77 3.65
CA PHE A 148 14.55 10.10 3.78
C PHE A 148 13.80 10.30 5.10
N HIS A 149 13.02 9.32 5.56
CA HIS A 149 12.17 9.46 6.74
C HIS A 149 12.78 8.91 8.02
N LYS A 150 13.85 8.11 7.94
CA LYS A 150 14.51 7.53 9.14
C LYS A 150 15.96 8.00 9.27
N ASP A 151 16.79 7.78 8.25
CA ASP A 151 18.23 8.06 8.37
C ASP A 151 18.58 9.55 8.29
N LEU A 152 17.93 10.29 7.38
CA LEU A 152 18.18 11.72 7.19
C LEU A 152 17.85 12.57 8.44
N PRO A 153 16.66 12.44 9.08
CA PRO A 153 16.34 13.21 10.29
C PRO A 153 17.30 12.90 11.46
N ASP A 154 17.75 11.64 11.55
CA ASP A 154 18.68 11.17 12.57
C ASP A 154 20.15 11.45 12.21
N LYS A 155 20.42 12.06 11.05
CA LYS A 155 21.76 12.36 10.54
C LYS A 155 22.68 11.13 10.46
N LYS A 156 22.10 9.97 10.13
CA LYS A 156 22.83 8.69 9.96
C LYS A 156 23.55 8.64 8.62
N TRP A 157 24.55 9.49 8.45
CA TRP A 157 25.27 9.69 7.18
C TRP A 157 25.86 8.41 6.60
N ASP A 158 26.41 7.54 7.47
CA ASP A 158 26.99 6.27 7.04
C ASP A 158 25.93 5.33 6.46
N ASN A 159 24.72 5.28 7.05
CA ASN A 159 23.61 4.50 6.52
C ASN A 159 23.18 5.02 5.14
N ILE A 160 23.08 6.34 4.97
CA ILE A 160 22.70 6.96 3.71
C ILE A 160 23.75 6.65 2.63
N ARG A 161 25.03 6.72 2.96
CA ARG A 161 26.12 6.35 2.04
C ARG A 161 26.06 4.88 1.66
N ALA A 162 25.79 3.99 2.62
CA ALA A 162 25.66 2.57 2.37
C ALA A 162 24.47 2.25 1.45
N ALA A 163 23.37 3.01 1.55
CA ALA A 163 22.18 2.83 0.71
C ALA A 163 22.32 3.46 -0.70
N ALA A 164 23.23 4.42 -0.89
CA ALA A 164 23.33 5.18 -2.15
C ALA A 164 23.60 4.31 -3.40
N PRO A 165 24.47 3.28 -3.38
CA PRO A 165 24.65 2.38 -4.51
C PRO A 165 23.37 1.61 -4.87
N GLU A 166 22.61 1.18 -3.87
CA GLU A 166 21.34 0.46 -4.07
C GLU A 166 20.27 1.39 -4.67
N LEU A 167 20.15 2.61 -4.15
CA LEU A 167 19.25 3.64 -4.72
C LEU A 167 19.58 3.91 -6.18
N LYS A 168 20.86 4.02 -6.53
CA LYS A 168 21.30 4.18 -7.92
C LYS A 168 20.86 3.00 -8.79
N ALA A 169 21.16 1.77 -8.38
CA ALA A 169 20.80 0.58 -9.15
C ALA A 169 19.28 0.44 -9.35
N LYS A 170 18.50 0.78 -8.32
CA LYS A 170 17.02 0.75 -8.41
C LYS A 170 16.48 1.88 -9.29
N ALA A 171 17.08 3.07 -9.27
CA ALA A 171 16.72 4.15 -10.20
C ALA A 171 17.00 3.74 -11.66
N GLU A 172 18.11 3.04 -11.92
CA GLU A 172 18.42 2.49 -13.24
C GLU A 172 17.37 1.44 -13.65
N ALA A 173 16.96 0.56 -12.74
CA ALA A 173 15.88 -0.40 -13.01
C ALA A 173 14.55 0.27 -13.37
N VAL A 174 14.20 1.41 -12.77
CA VAL A 174 13.01 2.19 -13.13
C VAL A 174 13.03 2.58 -14.62
N THR A 175 14.18 2.92 -15.19
CA THR A 175 14.28 3.28 -16.62
C THR A 175 13.98 2.12 -17.57
N LEU A 176 14.07 0.89 -17.07
CA LEU A 176 13.81 -0.34 -17.82
C LEU A 176 12.36 -0.84 -17.64
N ALA A 177 11.59 -0.21 -16.75
CA ALA A 177 10.24 -0.63 -16.44
C ALA A 177 9.31 -0.46 -17.65
N LYS A 178 8.51 -1.49 -17.93
CA LYS A 178 7.55 -1.48 -19.04
C LYS A 178 6.23 -0.88 -18.59
N LEU A 179 5.87 0.25 -19.18
CA LEU A 179 4.53 0.82 -19.01
C LEU A 179 3.48 -0.08 -19.67
N SER A 180 2.32 -0.22 -19.00
CA SER A 180 1.14 -0.84 -19.62
C SER A 180 0.65 -0.01 -20.81
N THR A 181 -0.08 -0.62 -21.74
CA THR A 181 -0.68 0.07 -22.91
C THR A 181 -1.50 1.30 -22.51
N ARG A 182 -2.22 1.25 -21.37
CA ARG A 182 -2.99 2.40 -20.87
C ARG A 182 -2.12 3.61 -20.52
N LEU A 183 -0.85 3.40 -20.21
CA LEU A 183 0.10 4.43 -19.79
C LEU A 183 1.05 4.86 -20.92
N GLU A 184 0.91 4.31 -22.12
CA GLU A 184 1.72 4.67 -23.29
C GLU A 184 1.73 6.18 -23.59
N PRO A 185 0.61 6.93 -23.47
CA PRO A 185 0.64 8.38 -23.66
C PRO A 185 1.55 9.13 -22.68
N LYS A 186 1.94 8.50 -21.56
CA LYS A 186 2.84 9.10 -20.55
C LYS A 186 4.30 8.67 -20.71
N ALA A 187 4.64 7.87 -21.74
CA ALA A 187 5.95 7.24 -21.88
C ALA A 187 7.14 8.22 -21.96
N GLU A 188 7.03 9.27 -22.77
CA GLU A 188 8.11 10.26 -22.89
C GLU A 188 8.32 11.06 -21.60
N MET A 189 7.23 11.44 -20.92
CA MET A 189 7.32 12.10 -19.61
C MET A 189 7.97 11.17 -18.57
N PHE A 190 7.55 9.90 -18.54
CA PHE A 190 8.11 8.90 -17.65
C PHE A 190 9.60 8.72 -17.89
N LYS A 191 10.03 8.55 -19.14
CA LYS A 191 11.44 8.39 -19.52
C LYS A 191 12.28 9.59 -19.09
N ALA A 192 11.79 10.80 -19.31
CA ALA A 192 12.48 12.02 -18.90
C ALA A 192 12.64 12.12 -17.37
N ALA A 193 11.57 11.87 -16.61
CA ALA A 193 11.61 11.92 -15.15
C ALA A 193 12.47 10.79 -14.55
N ALA A 194 12.40 9.58 -15.10
CA ALA A 194 13.23 8.45 -14.68
C ALA A 194 14.72 8.73 -14.92
N ALA A 195 15.09 9.40 -16.03
CA ALA A 195 16.46 9.81 -16.27
C ALA A 195 16.96 10.84 -15.23
N GLU A 196 16.13 11.82 -14.85
CA GLU A 196 16.48 12.77 -13.79
C GLU A 196 16.54 12.11 -12.40
N LEU A 197 15.75 11.07 -12.14
CA LEU A 197 15.89 10.24 -10.94
C LEU A 197 17.25 9.53 -10.90
N VAL A 198 17.66 8.87 -12.00
CA VAL A 198 18.98 8.23 -12.13
C VAL A 198 20.11 9.21 -11.91
N LYS A 199 20.01 10.42 -12.48
CA LYS A 199 21.00 11.48 -12.31
C LYS A 199 21.12 11.92 -10.86
N ALA A 200 20.00 12.09 -10.16
CA ALA A 200 20.00 12.44 -8.74
C ALA A 200 20.58 11.30 -7.87
N ALA A 201 20.20 10.05 -8.14
CA ALA A 201 20.70 8.89 -7.40
C ALA A 201 22.21 8.68 -7.63
N SER A 202 22.66 8.88 -8.87
CA SER A 202 24.09 8.84 -9.22
C SER A 202 24.88 9.96 -8.54
N ALA A 203 24.30 11.16 -8.42
CA ALA A 203 24.94 12.26 -7.70
C ALA A 203 25.10 11.93 -6.21
N LEU A 204 24.09 11.34 -5.56
CA LEU A 204 24.18 10.87 -4.17
C LEU A 204 25.26 9.78 -4.01
N ALA A 205 25.31 8.80 -4.93
CA ALA A 205 26.29 7.72 -4.89
C ALA A 205 27.74 8.18 -5.17
N ALA A 206 27.92 9.31 -5.85
CA ALA A 206 29.22 9.88 -6.19
C ALA A 206 29.76 10.87 -5.13
N ILE A 207 29.02 11.13 -4.05
CA ILE A 207 29.48 12.04 -2.99
C ILE A 207 30.75 11.49 -2.35
N ASP A 208 31.78 12.33 -2.25
CA ASP A 208 33.06 12.00 -1.59
C ASP A 208 32.79 11.36 -0.22
N PRO A 209 33.41 10.21 0.12
CA PRO A 209 33.27 9.58 1.44
C PRO A 209 33.55 10.52 2.62
N LYS A 210 34.37 11.56 2.42
CA LYS A 210 34.72 12.58 3.40
C LYS A 210 33.81 13.82 3.38
N ALA A 211 32.84 13.89 2.47
CA ALA A 211 31.92 15.01 2.42
C ALA A 211 31.11 15.14 3.72
N GLU A 212 30.89 16.39 4.13
CA GLU A 212 30.08 16.71 5.30
C GLU A 212 28.60 16.41 5.08
N GLY A 213 27.86 16.22 6.20
CA GLY A 213 26.45 15.84 6.18
C GLY A 213 25.53 16.75 5.35
N GLY A 214 25.84 18.05 5.27
CA GLY A 214 25.04 19.00 4.48
C GLY A 214 24.99 18.69 2.99
N ALA A 215 26.08 18.16 2.40
CA ALA A 215 26.10 17.77 0.99
C ALA A 215 25.23 16.51 0.75
N ILE A 216 25.25 15.58 1.70
CA ILE A 216 24.43 14.35 1.67
C ILE A 216 22.96 14.70 1.79
N GLU A 217 22.60 15.56 2.76
CA GLU A 217 21.24 16.04 2.98
C GLU A 217 20.65 16.67 1.72
N GLN A 218 21.36 17.61 1.09
CA GLN A 218 20.90 18.24 -0.15
C GLN A 218 20.70 17.24 -1.29
N ALA A 219 21.56 16.23 -1.40
CA ALA A 219 21.43 15.20 -2.42
C ALA A 219 20.23 14.27 -2.16
N VAL A 220 19.97 13.90 -0.90
CA VAL A 220 18.79 13.11 -0.51
C VAL A 220 17.49 13.89 -0.76
N LEU A 221 17.44 15.16 -0.36
CA LEU A 221 16.29 16.03 -0.62
C LEU A 221 16.00 16.13 -2.12
N LYS A 222 17.05 16.35 -2.93
CA LYS A 222 16.92 16.38 -4.40
C LYS A 222 16.44 15.05 -4.96
N LEU A 223 16.98 13.93 -4.49
CA LEU A 223 16.57 12.60 -4.92
C LEU A 223 15.09 12.35 -4.64
N HIS A 224 14.64 12.72 -3.44
CA HIS A 224 13.24 12.61 -3.05
C HIS A 224 12.32 13.47 -3.91
N THR A 225 12.68 14.71 -4.20
CA THR A 225 11.91 15.55 -5.13
C THR A 225 11.79 14.89 -6.51
N ARG A 226 12.86 14.29 -7.05
CA ARG A 226 12.79 13.60 -8.35
C ARG A 226 11.93 12.35 -8.33
N TYR A 227 11.89 11.64 -7.22
CA TYR A 227 10.96 10.54 -7.03
C TYR A 227 9.50 11.03 -7.03
N GLN A 228 9.19 12.10 -6.29
CA GLN A 228 7.84 12.69 -6.29
C GLN A 228 7.42 13.25 -7.67
N ASP A 229 8.35 13.85 -8.41
CA ASP A 229 8.09 14.32 -9.78
C ASP A 229 7.75 13.15 -10.71
N LEU A 230 8.44 12.01 -10.56
CA LEU A 230 8.15 10.78 -11.30
C LEU A 230 6.78 10.20 -10.93
N GLU A 231 6.43 10.15 -9.65
CA GLU A 231 5.12 9.64 -9.19
C GLU A 231 3.94 10.45 -9.75
N LYS A 232 4.05 11.79 -9.74
CA LYS A 232 3.01 12.70 -10.23
C LYS A 232 2.64 12.50 -11.69
N ILE A 233 3.49 11.83 -12.47
CA ILE A 233 3.16 11.47 -13.85
C ILE A 233 1.95 10.54 -13.86
N PHE A 234 1.69 9.76 -12.82
CA PHE A 234 0.63 8.75 -12.80
C PHE A 234 -0.65 9.15 -12.06
N ASP A 235 -0.63 10.30 -11.39
CA ASP A 235 -1.85 10.94 -10.88
C ASP A 235 -2.72 11.49 -12.03
#